data_AF-A0A6B3VYM0-F1
#
_entry.id   AF-A0A6B3VYM0-F1
#
_cell.length_a   1.000
_cell.length_b   1.000
_cell.length_c   1.000
_cell.angle_alpha   90.00
_cell.angle_beta   90.00
_cell.angle_gamma   90.00
#
_symmetry.space_group_name_H-M   'P 1'
#
loop_
_entity.id
_entity.type
_entity.pdbx_description
1 polymer ?
#
loop_
_entity_poly.entity_id
_entity_poly.type
_entity_poly.pdbx_seq_one_letter_code
_entity_poly.pdbx_strand_id
1 'polypeptide(L)'
;MAKPVVAIVGRPNVGKSTIFNRIVGERVSIVEDTPGVTRDRIYSSAEWLTHNFNIIDTGGIEIGDEPFLEQIRHQAEIAINEADVIIFVTNGREGVTAADEEVAKILHRSNKPVVLGVNKVDNPEMREQIFEFYSLGFGEPYPISGAHGLGLGDLLDAAAAHFSKTDSDNYEDDIIKFSLIGRPNVGKSSLVNAILGEERVIVSDIAGTTRDAVDSFYTFNGQKYVIIDTAGMRKKGKVYENTEKYSVLRALRAIERSDVVLVVINGEEGIIEQDKKIAGYAHEAGRAIVIVVNKWDVVEKDEKTMKVFEQNIRDHFQFLDYAPIVFLSAKTKKRIHTLLPMINLVSENHALRVQTNILNEIMMDAVAMNPTPTDKGKRLKIYYATQVSTKPPTFVIFVNDPELLHFSYKRFLENQIRDAFGFKGTPIKIFARARK
;
A
#
# COMPACT_ATOMS: atom_id res chain seq x y z
N MET A 1 -3.82 5.42 -9.63
CA MET A 1 -5.16 4.84 -9.49
C MET A 1 -5.16 3.97 -8.25
N ALA A 2 -6.15 4.11 -7.38
CA ALA A 2 -6.37 3.10 -6.34
C ALA A 2 -6.63 1.76 -7.03
N LYS A 3 -5.93 0.71 -6.61
CA LYS A 3 -6.18 -0.62 -7.15
C LYS A 3 -7.49 -1.14 -6.54
N PRO A 4 -8.40 -1.74 -7.32
CA PRO A 4 -9.56 -2.42 -6.77
C PRO A 4 -9.12 -3.43 -5.71
N VAL A 5 -9.93 -3.59 -4.66
CA VAL A 5 -9.67 -4.54 -3.58
C VAL A 5 -10.62 -5.72 -3.71
N VAL A 6 -10.08 -6.93 -3.81
CA VAL A 6 -10.82 -8.18 -3.82
C VAL A 6 -10.63 -8.88 -2.48
N ALA A 7 -11.70 -9.24 -1.77
CA ALA A 7 -11.59 -10.08 -0.57
C ALA A 7 -12.10 -11.48 -0.84
N ILE A 8 -11.35 -12.49 -0.39
CA ILE A 8 -11.79 -13.88 -0.38
C ILE A 8 -12.43 -14.18 0.97
N VAL A 9 -13.72 -14.48 0.96
CA VAL A 9 -14.54 -14.75 2.15
C VAL A 9 -15.12 -16.15 2.07
N GLY A 10 -15.36 -16.77 3.22
CA GLY A 10 -16.00 -18.08 3.33
C GLY A 10 -15.68 -18.73 4.66
N ARG A 11 -16.39 -19.79 5.01
CA ARG A 11 -16.11 -20.52 6.26
C ARG A 11 -14.69 -21.14 6.25
N PRO A 12 -14.15 -21.55 7.40
CA PRO A 12 -12.87 -22.25 7.46
C PRO A 12 -12.83 -23.52 6.58
N ASN A 13 -11.64 -23.89 6.11
CA ASN A 13 -11.35 -25.11 5.33
C ASN A 13 -12.00 -25.24 3.94
N VAL A 14 -12.64 -24.18 3.41
CA VAL A 14 -13.12 -24.14 2.01
C VAL A 14 -12.00 -23.96 0.98
N GLY A 15 -10.78 -23.65 1.40
CA GLY A 15 -9.61 -23.49 0.52
C GLY A 15 -9.29 -22.04 0.11
N LYS A 16 -9.71 -21.05 0.91
CA LYS A 16 -9.42 -19.61 0.69
C LYS A 16 -7.93 -19.33 0.44
N SER A 17 -7.06 -19.78 1.35
CA SER A 17 -5.62 -19.54 1.24
C SER A 17 -4.97 -20.25 0.04
N THR A 18 -5.53 -21.38 -0.39
CA THR A 18 -5.08 -22.06 -1.62
C THR A 18 -5.39 -21.23 -2.86
N ILE A 19 -6.60 -20.67 -2.94
CA ILE A 19 -7.01 -19.78 -4.03
C ILE A 19 -6.18 -18.49 -3.99
N PHE A 20 -6.02 -17.88 -2.81
CA PHE A 20 -5.19 -16.70 -2.59
C PHE A 20 -3.77 -16.88 -3.13
N ASN A 21 -3.07 -17.92 -2.68
CA ASN A 21 -1.69 -18.19 -3.09
C ASN A 21 -1.56 -18.42 -4.60
N ARG A 22 -2.59 -19.02 -5.21
CA ARG A 22 -2.61 -19.24 -6.65
C ARG A 22 -2.81 -17.95 -7.43
N ILE A 23 -3.71 -17.08 -6.99
CA ILE A 23 -3.94 -15.76 -7.60
C ILE A 23 -2.69 -14.87 -7.47
N VAL A 24 -1.97 -14.97 -6.36
CA VAL A 24 -0.75 -14.19 -6.09
C VAL A 24 0.50 -14.77 -6.83
N GLY A 25 0.42 -15.97 -7.41
CA GLY A 25 1.57 -16.77 -7.89
C GLY A 25 2.38 -16.26 -9.10
N GLU A 26 3.66 -16.70 -9.14
CA GLU A 26 4.83 -16.37 -10.00
C GLU A 26 5.53 -15.00 -9.85
N ARG A 27 4.92 -13.96 -9.27
CA ARG A 27 5.61 -12.69 -8.94
C ARG A 27 6.03 -12.54 -7.46
N VAL A 28 6.48 -13.64 -6.85
CA VAL A 28 7.41 -13.54 -5.69
C VAL A 28 8.83 -13.15 -6.19
N SER A 29 9.01 -12.98 -7.49
CA SER A 29 10.26 -12.63 -8.15
C SER A 29 10.64 -11.15 -7.98
N ILE A 30 11.64 -10.93 -7.13
CA ILE A 30 12.66 -9.86 -7.23
C ILE A 30 12.14 -8.43 -6.98
N VAL A 31 11.47 -8.20 -5.86
CA VAL A 31 11.87 -7.03 -5.06
C VAL A 31 12.70 -7.63 -3.94
N GLU A 32 14.01 -7.39 -3.98
CA GLU A 32 14.93 -7.76 -2.90
C GLU A 32 14.25 -7.47 -1.56
N ASP A 33 14.28 -8.45 -0.66
CA ASP A 33 13.89 -8.27 0.74
C ASP A 33 14.64 -7.05 1.26
N THR A 34 13.94 -5.92 1.35
CA THR A 34 14.55 -4.72 1.90
C THR A 34 14.74 -5.02 3.38
N PRO A 35 15.99 -5.11 3.88
CA PRO A 35 16.23 -5.54 5.24
C PRO A 35 15.46 -4.64 6.21
N GLY A 36 14.58 -5.22 7.02
CA GLY A 36 13.77 -4.49 8.01
C GLY A 36 12.27 -4.33 7.68
N VAL A 37 11.76 -4.89 6.59
CA VAL A 37 10.31 -4.95 6.31
C VAL A 37 9.77 -6.37 6.47
N THR A 38 8.79 -6.59 7.34
CA THR A 38 8.11 -7.88 7.52
C THR A 38 6.95 -8.01 6.54
N ARG A 39 7.02 -9.01 5.65
CA ARG A 39 5.95 -9.32 4.67
C ARG A 39 4.77 -9.98 5.35
N ASP A 40 3.65 -9.28 5.39
CA ASP A 40 2.41 -9.78 5.99
C ASP A 40 1.51 -10.39 4.92
N ARG A 41 1.15 -11.66 5.08
CA ARG A 41 0.52 -12.50 4.05
C ARG A 41 -0.97 -12.21 3.80
N ILE A 42 -1.53 -11.22 4.46
CA ILE A 42 -2.98 -10.94 4.45
C ILE A 42 -3.37 -10.09 3.24
N TYR A 43 -2.43 -9.30 2.70
CA TYR A 43 -2.64 -8.38 1.59
C TYR A 43 -1.59 -8.61 0.52
N SER A 44 -1.99 -8.74 -0.74
CA SER A 44 -1.04 -8.92 -1.83
C SER A 44 -1.55 -8.28 -3.11
N SER A 45 -0.64 -7.81 -3.96
CA SER A 45 -1.00 -7.34 -5.30
C SER A 45 -1.15 -8.54 -6.23
N ALA A 46 -2.19 -8.53 -7.05
CA ALA A 46 -2.42 -9.50 -8.11
C ALA A 46 -2.66 -8.79 -9.45
N GLU A 47 -2.40 -9.50 -10.54
CA GLU A 47 -2.63 -9.05 -11.91
C GLU A 47 -3.47 -10.11 -12.62
N TRP A 48 -4.59 -9.70 -13.21
CA TRP A 48 -5.43 -10.56 -14.04
C TRP A 48 -5.74 -9.83 -15.35
N LEU A 49 -5.26 -10.39 -16.47
CA LEU A 49 -5.31 -9.75 -17.78
C LEU A 49 -4.69 -8.34 -17.72
N THR A 50 -5.47 -7.30 -17.95
CA THR A 50 -5.04 -5.89 -17.87
C THR A 50 -5.37 -5.23 -16.54
N HIS A 51 -5.99 -5.94 -15.60
CA HIS A 51 -6.42 -5.41 -14.32
C HIS A 51 -5.37 -5.69 -13.24
N ASN A 52 -4.93 -4.63 -12.58
CA ASN A 52 -4.12 -4.73 -11.36
C ASN A 52 -5.03 -4.46 -10.16
N PHE A 53 -5.07 -5.38 -9.21
CA PHE A 53 -5.92 -5.30 -8.03
C PHE A 53 -5.16 -5.79 -6.81
N ASN A 54 -5.68 -5.47 -5.63
CA ASN A 54 -5.21 -6.03 -4.38
C ASN A 54 -6.13 -7.16 -3.96
N ILE A 55 -5.58 -8.19 -3.34
CA ILE A 55 -6.34 -9.32 -2.82
C ILE A 55 -6.09 -9.49 -1.32
N ILE A 56 -7.17 -9.79 -0.59
CA ILE A 56 -7.18 -10.00 0.86
C ILE A 56 -7.64 -11.43 1.17
N ASP A 57 -6.87 -12.18 1.96
CA ASP A 57 -7.32 -13.43 2.58
C ASP A 57 -7.87 -13.13 3.99
N THR A 58 -9.20 -13.04 4.12
CA THR A 58 -9.81 -12.81 5.43
C THR A 58 -9.67 -13.99 6.39
N GLY A 59 -9.36 -15.19 5.87
CA GLY A 59 -9.10 -16.38 6.68
C GLY A 59 -7.76 -16.34 7.42
N GLY A 60 -6.77 -15.60 6.90
CA GLY A 60 -5.47 -15.36 7.57
C GLY A 60 -5.53 -14.30 8.68
N ILE A 61 -6.67 -13.64 8.84
CA ILE A 61 -6.92 -12.72 9.94
C ILE A 61 -7.36 -13.55 11.14
N GLU A 62 -6.40 -14.07 11.92
CA GLU A 62 -6.67 -14.58 13.29
C GLU A 62 -7.32 -13.48 14.13
N ILE A 63 -8.48 -13.79 14.73
CA ILE A 63 -9.28 -12.90 15.57
C ILE A 63 -9.44 -13.59 16.93
N GLY A 64 -8.40 -13.52 17.76
CA GLY A 64 -8.40 -13.98 19.16
C GLY A 64 -8.99 -15.38 19.41
N ASP A 65 -9.42 -15.60 20.67
CA ASP A 65 -10.08 -16.83 21.13
C ASP A 65 -11.62 -16.68 21.10
N GLU A 66 -12.17 -16.01 20.08
CA GLU A 66 -13.62 -15.83 19.95
C GLU A 66 -14.33 -17.12 19.48
N PRO A 67 -15.61 -17.32 19.84
CA PRO A 67 -16.44 -18.37 19.28
C PRO A 67 -16.41 -18.39 17.74
N PHE A 68 -16.40 -19.60 17.16
CA PHE A 68 -16.27 -19.83 15.71
C PHE A 68 -17.21 -18.98 14.83
N LEU A 69 -18.46 -18.78 15.27
CA LEU A 69 -19.47 -18.02 14.52
C LEU A 69 -19.21 -16.50 14.55
N GLU A 70 -18.64 -15.99 15.64
CA GLU A 70 -18.21 -14.59 15.74
C GLU A 70 -17.01 -14.32 14.84
N GLN A 71 -16.04 -15.25 14.79
CA GLN A 71 -14.89 -15.14 13.88
C GLN A 71 -15.33 -15.05 12.42
N ILE A 72 -16.26 -15.91 11.99
CA ILE A 72 -16.82 -15.88 10.62
C ILE A 72 -17.46 -14.51 10.34
N ARG A 73 -18.24 -14.01 11.30
CA ARG A 73 -18.92 -12.73 11.15
C ARG A 73 -17.94 -11.58 11.02
N HIS A 74 -16.92 -11.53 11.87
CA HIS A 74 -15.90 -10.50 11.80
C HIS A 74 -15.10 -10.55 10.50
N GLN A 75 -14.73 -11.74 10.01
CA GLN A 75 -14.05 -11.88 8.72
C GLN A 75 -14.91 -11.35 7.55
N ALA A 76 -16.20 -11.67 7.54
CA ALA A 76 -17.13 -11.17 6.54
C ALA A 76 -17.30 -9.63 6.64
N GLU A 77 -17.45 -9.08 7.85
CA GLU A 77 -17.54 -7.63 8.08
C GLU A 77 -16.27 -6.89 7.62
N ILE A 78 -15.07 -7.47 7.83
CA ILE A 78 -13.81 -6.92 7.30
C ILE A 78 -13.85 -6.87 5.77
N ALA A 79 -14.18 -7.97 5.10
CA ALA A 79 -14.30 -7.97 3.64
C ALA A 79 -15.34 -6.95 3.15
N ILE A 80 -16.47 -6.84 3.84
CA ILE A 80 -17.53 -5.89 3.50
C ILE A 80 -17.07 -4.44 3.67
N ASN A 81 -16.25 -4.12 4.65
CA ASN A 81 -15.76 -2.75 4.78
C ASN A 81 -14.67 -2.46 3.74
N GLU A 82 -13.86 -3.47 3.42
CA GLU A 82 -12.62 -3.29 2.70
C GLU A 82 -12.75 -3.53 1.18
N ALA A 83 -13.35 -4.61 0.74
CA ALA A 83 -13.28 -5.00 -0.67
C ALA A 83 -14.18 -4.16 -1.58
N ASP A 84 -13.76 -3.85 -2.80
CA ASP A 84 -14.67 -3.38 -3.84
C ASP A 84 -15.50 -4.53 -4.40
N VAL A 85 -14.93 -5.75 -4.42
CA VAL A 85 -15.58 -6.98 -4.87
C VAL A 85 -15.26 -8.13 -3.90
N ILE A 86 -16.26 -8.92 -3.55
CA ILE A 86 -16.09 -10.06 -2.63
C ILE A 86 -16.17 -11.36 -3.42
N ILE A 87 -15.16 -12.22 -3.29
CA ILE A 87 -15.22 -13.61 -3.76
C ILE A 87 -15.66 -14.47 -2.56
N PHE A 88 -16.91 -14.92 -2.58
CA PHE A 88 -17.44 -15.83 -1.58
C PHE A 88 -17.15 -17.27 -2.00
N VAL A 89 -16.31 -17.96 -1.23
CA VAL A 89 -15.85 -19.32 -1.51
C VAL A 89 -16.56 -20.35 -0.63
N THR A 90 -17.14 -21.37 -1.27
CA THR A 90 -17.74 -22.54 -0.62
C THR A 90 -16.98 -23.83 -1.00
N ASN A 91 -17.36 -24.97 -0.41
CA ASN A 91 -16.75 -26.26 -0.70
C ASN A 91 -17.75 -27.18 -1.42
N GLY A 92 -17.52 -27.45 -2.71
CA GLY A 92 -18.39 -28.28 -3.55
C GLY A 92 -18.46 -29.75 -3.13
N ARG A 93 -17.53 -30.25 -2.30
CA ARG A 93 -17.60 -31.64 -1.79
C ARG A 93 -18.56 -31.82 -0.61
N GLU A 94 -18.81 -30.75 0.12
CA GLU A 94 -19.65 -30.77 1.33
C GLU A 94 -21.05 -30.19 1.08
N GLY A 95 -21.25 -29.60 -0.10
CA GLY A 95 -22.47 -28.88 -0.43
C GLY A 95 -22.64 -27.58 0.36
N VAL A 96 -23.83 -27.01 0.27
CA VAL A 96 -24.24 -25.82 1.05
C VAL A 96 -24.43 -26.20 2.52
N THR A 97 -23.71 -25.52 3.42
CA THR A 97 -23.81 -25.73 4.87
C THR A 97 -24.48 -24.54 5.58
N ALA A 98 -24.98 -24.76 6.80
CA ALA A 98 -25.51 -23.67 7.64
C ALA A 98 -24.49 -22.53 7.88
N ALA A 99 -23.20 -22.85 7.95
CA ALA A 99 -22.15 -21.84 8.07
C ALA A 99 -22.01 -20.99 6.79
N ASP A 100 -22.23 -21.59 5.61
CA ASP A 100 -22.25 -20.86 4.34
C ASP A 100 -23.48 -19.96 4.24
N GLU A 101 -24.64 -20.41 4.72
CA GLU A 101 -25.86 -19.60 4.81
C GLU A 101 -25.69 -18.39 5.75
N GLU A 102 -25.02 -18.55 6.90
CA GLU A 102 -24.74 -17.45 7.81
C GLU A 102 -23.80 -16.40 7.17
N VAL A 103 -22.75 -16.83 6.47
CA VAL A 103 -21.89 -15.93 5.69
C VAL A 103 -22.70 -15.20 4.63
N ALA A 104 -23.55 -15.92 3.88
CA ALA A 104 -24.42 -15.35 2.87
C ALA A 104 -25.34 -14.26 3.44
N LYS A 105 -25.99 -14.51 4.59
CA LYS A 105 -26.85 -13.52 5.28
C LYS A 105 -26.12 -12.23 5.61
N ILE A 106 -24.84 -12.31 5.98
CA ILE A 106 -24.01 -11.14 6.29
C ILE A 106 -23.65 -10.40 4.99
N LEU A 107 -23.21 -11.12 3.96
CA LEU A 107 -22.82 -10.55 2.67
C LEU A 107 -24.00 -9.88 1.94
N HIS A 108 -25.22 -10.41 2.05
CA HIS A 108 -26.44 -9.79 1.49
C HIS A 108 -26.71 -8.37 2.04
N ARG A 109 -26.23 -8.05 3.24
CA ARG A 109 -26.40 -6.72 3.86
C ARG A 109 -25.37 -5.69 3.38
N SER A 110 -24.37 -6.10 2.63
CA SER A 110 -23.20 -5.27 2.28
C SER A 110 -23.43 -4.31 1.12
N ASN A 111 -24.42 -4.57 0.26
CA ASN A 111 -24.60 -3.93 -1.05
C ASN A 111 -23.35 -3.98 -1.97
N LYS A 112 -22.34 -4.81 -1.65
CA LYS A 112 -21.14 -4.98 -2.47
C LYS A 112 -21.35 -6.08 -3.51
N PRO A 113 -20.70 -5.99 -4.69
CA PRO A 113 -20.66 -7.09 -5.64
C PRO A 113 -20.04 -8.33 -5.00
N VAL A 114 -20.75 -9.46 -5.06
CA VAL A 114 -20.30 -10.76 -4.56
C VAL A 114 -20.28 -11.75 -5.72
N VAL A 115 -19.15 -12.42 -5.92
CA VAL A 115 -18.97 -13.50 -6.88
C VAL A 115 -18.82 -14.81 -6.12
N LEU A 116 -19.67 -15.79 -6.41
CA LEU A 116 -19.70 -17.08 -5.71
C LEU A 116 -18.79 -18.10 -6.39
N GLY A 117 -17.73 -18.53 -5.70
CA GLY A 117 -16.82 -19.58 -6.13
C GLY A 117 -17.03 -20.90 -5.38
N VAL A 118 -17.38 -21.97 -6.07
CA VAL A 118 -17.56 -23.31 -5.49
C VAL A 118 -16.26 -24.10 -5.66
N ASN A 119 -15.46 -24.17 -4.59
CA ASN A 119 -14.12 -24.76 -4.65
C ASN A 119 -14.12 -26.30 -4.48
N LYS A 120 -12.99 -26.93 -4.82
CA LYS A 120 -12.76 -28.38 -4.79
C LYS A 120 -13.61 -29.17 -5.80
N VAL A 121 -13.99 -28.52 -6.89
CA VAL A 121 -14.65 -29.15 -8.04
C VAL A 121 -13.56 -29.61 -9.01
N ASP A 122 -13.03 -30.81 -8.76
CA ASP A 122 -11.85 -31.32 -9.46
C ASP A 122 -12.18 -32.14 -10.72
N ASN A 123 -13.45 -32.54 -10.90
CA ASN A 123 -13.90 -33.34 -12.04
C ASN A 123 -15.20 -32.77 -12.66
N PRO A 124 -15.53 -33.14 -13.92
CA PRO A 124 -16.73 -32.64 -14.60
C PRO A 124 -18.05 -33.09 -13.95
N GLU A 125 -18.10 -34.29 -13.37
CA GLU A 125 -19.30 -34.88 -12.76
C GLU A 125 -19.78 -34.07 -11.55
N MET A 126 -18.86 -33.49 -10.78
CA MET A 126 -19.17 -32.59 -9.67
C MET A 126 -19.80 -31.26 -10.11
N ARG A 127 -19.80 -30.94 -11.42
CA ARG A 127 -20.45 -29.72 -11.91
C ARG A 127 -21.97 -29.78 -11.82
N GLU A 128 -22.55 -30.97 -11.84
CA GLU A 128 -24.00 -31.16 -11.66
C GLU A 128 -24.44 -30.85 -10.22
N GLN A 129 -23.52 -30.92 -9.25
CA GLN A 129 -23.78 -30.62 -7.84
C GLN A 129 -23.73 -29.11 -7.53
N ILE A 130 -23.51 -28.26 -8.54
CA ILE A 130 -23.42 -26.82 -8.36
C ILE A 130 -24.81 -26.18 -8.17
N PHE A 131 -25.88 -26.81 -8.67
CA PHE A 131 -27.22 -26.21 -8.71
C PHE A 131 -27.75 -25.80 -7.32
N GLU A 132 -27.40 -26.53 -6.26
CA GLU A 132 -27.82 -26.16 -4.90
C GLU A 132 -27.21 -24.83 -4.42
N PHE A 133 -26.03 -24.44 -4.92
CA PHE A 133 -25.35 -23.20 -4.50
C PHE A 133 -26.04 -21.94 -5.01
N TYR A 134 -26.94 -22.04 -6.01
CA TYR A 134 -27.83 -20.95 -6.39
C TYR A 134 -28.72 -20.49 -5.22
N SER A 135 -29.03 -21.38 -4.27
CA SER A 135 -29.84 -21.06 -3.09
C SER A 135 -29.24 -19.96 -2.21
N LEU A 136 -27.91 -19.73 -2.29
CA LEU A 136 -27.22 -18.68 -1.56
C LEU A 136 -27.51 -17.27 -2.11
N GLY A 137 -28.03 -17.16 -3.34
CA GLY A 137 -28.60 -15.93 -3.88
C GLY A 137 -27.58 -14.92 -4.45
N PHE A 138 -26.38 -15.36 -4.84
CA PHE A 138 -25.32 -14.49 -5.40
C PHE A 138 -25.13 -14.64 -6.93
N GLY A 139 -26.18 -15.05 -7.64
CA GLY A 139 -26.12 -15.26 -9.10
C GLY A 139 -25.47 -16.59 -9.49
N GLU A 140 -24.72 -16.58 -10.59
CA GLU A 140 -24.08 -17.78 -11.14
C GLU A 140 -22.91 -18.26 -10.23
N PRO A 141 -22.96 -19.49 -9.70
CA PRO A 141 -21.85 -20.11 -8.99
C PRO A 141 -20.77 -20.62 -9.95
N TYR A 142 -19.52 -20.19 -9.73
CA TYR A 142 -18.36 -20.55 -10.54
C TYR A 142 -17.66 -21.78 -9.95
N PRO A 143 -17.62 -22.93 -10.64
CA PRO A 143 -16.87 -24.09 -10.17
C PRO A 143 -15.37 -23.87 -10.31
N ILE A 144 -14.64 -24.04 -9.22
CA ILE A 144 -13.19 -23.87 -9.21
C ILE A 144 -12.48 -25.03 -8.52
N SER A 145 -11.21 -25.21 -8.87
CA SER A 145 -10.26 -26.01 -8.10
C SER A 145 -9.05 -25.16 -7.76
N GLY A 146 -8.96 -24.69 -6.52
CA GLY A 146 -7.79 -23.95 -6.05
C GLY A 146 -6.50 -24.79 -6.11
N ALA A 147 -6.61 -26.12 -5.95
CA ALA A 147 -5.47 -27.03 -6.00
C ALA A 147 -4.94 -27.21 -7.43
N HIS A 148 -5.81 -27.27 -8.43
CA HIS A 148 -5.43 -27.52 -9.84
C HIS A 148 -5.47 -26.28 -10.74
N GLY A 149 -6.04 -25.17 -10.26
CA GLY A 149 -6.22 -23.91 -11.00
C GLY A 149 -7.37 -23.90 -12.01
N LEU A 150 -8.26 -24.89 -11.98
CA LEU A 150 -9.39 -24.98 -12.89
C LEU A 150 -10.47 -23.94 -12.52
N GLY A 151 -11.10 -23.33 -13.53
CA GLY A 151 -12.21 -22.38 -13.37
C GLY A 151 -11.84 -21.03 -12.73
N LEU A 152 -10.59 -20.86 -12.29
CA LEU A 152 -10.15 -19.63 -11.63
C LEU A 152 -10.20 -18.41 -12.58
N GLY A 153 -9.99 -18.62 -13.88
CA GLY A 153 -10.06 -17.55 -14.87
C GLY A 153 -11.47 -16.97 -14.98
N ASP A 154 -12.48 -17.82 -15.13
CA ASP A 154 -13.89 -17.39 -15.24
C ASP A 154 -14.34 -16.65 -13.96
N LEU A 155 -13.91 -17.14 -12.78
CA LEU A 155 -14.17 -16.48 -11.50
C LEU A 155 -13.54 -15.07 -11.45
N LEU A 156 -12.31 -14.93 -11.92
CA LEU A 156 -11.58 -13.65 -11.92
C LEU A 156 -12.14 -12.69 -12.98
N ASP A 157 -12.60 -13.18 -14.13
CA ASP A 157 -13.29 -12.37 -15.13
C ASP A 157 -14.60 -11.80 -14.56
N ALA A 158 -15.39 -12.61 -13.86
CA ALA A 158 -16.60 -12.16 -13.18
C ALA A 158 -16.30 -11.12 -12.09
N ALA A 159 -15.25 -11.33 -11.29
CA ALA A 159 -14.82 -10.35 -10.30
C ALA A 159 -14.33 -9.03 -10.95
N ALA A 160 -13.53 -9.13 -12.01
CA ALA A 160 -12.98 -7.98 -12.72
C ALA A 160 -14.05 -7.17 -13.46
N ALA A 161 -15.15 -7.79 -13.91
CA ALA A 161 -16.30 -7.09 -14.49
C ALA A 161 -16.96 -6.10 -13.51
N HIS A 162 -16.79 -6.31 -12.21
CA HIS A 162 -17.26 -5.42 -11.15
C HIS A 162 -16.22 -4.42 -10.67
N PHE A 163 -14.97 -4.50 -11.14
CA PHE A 163 -14.05 -3.41 -10.93
C PHE A 163 -14.69 -2.20 -11.56
N SER A 164 -15.02 -1.22 -10.72
CA SER A 164 -15.57 0.01 -11.23
C SER A 164 -14.64 0.47 -12.35
N LYS A 165 -15.23 0.78 -13.51
CA LYS A 165 -14.69 1.84 -14.36
C LYS A 165 -14.77 3.12 -13.54
N THR A 166 -14.08 3.17 -12.42
CA THR A 166 -13.96 4.38 -11.65
C THR A 166 -13.13 5.24 -12.55
N ASP A 167 -13.82 6.21 -13.14
CA ASP A 167 -13.27 7.50 -13.50
C ASP A 167 -12.07 7.74 -12.57
N SER A 168 -10.92 7.99 -13.20
CA SER A 168 -9.75 8.54 -12.54
C SER A 168 -10.19 9.35 -11.33
N ASP A 169 -9.59 9.10 -10.16
CA ASP A 169 -9.66 10.04 -9.04
C ASP A 169 -9.39 11.44 -9.63
N ASN A 170 -10.44 12.15 -10.07
CA ASN A 170 -10.40 13.34 -10.92
C ASN A 170 -10.12 14.53 -10.01
N TYR A 171 -9.15 14.34 -9.13
CA TYR A 171 -8.42 15.45 -8.58
C TYR A 171 -7.67 16.07 -9.75
N GLU A 172 -7.76 17.38 -9.87
CA GLU A 172 -6.93 18.14 -10.78
C GLU A 172 -5.45 17.76 -10.54
N ASP A 173 -4.64 17.69 -11.60
CA ASP A 173 -3.23 17.25 -11.52
C ASP A 173 -2.38 18.12 -10.57
N ASP A 174 -2.87 19.32 -10.22
CA ASP A 174 -2.24 20.25 -9.28
C ASP A 174 -2.48 19.90 -7.80
N ILE A 175 -3.37 18.96 -7.48
CA ILE A 175 -3.70 18.61 -6.08
C ILE A 175 -2.69 17.60 -5.50
N ILE A 176 -2.08 17.96 -4.36
CA ILE A 176 -1.21 17.05 -3.61
C ILE A 176 -2.07 16.19 -2.66
N LYS A 177 -2.06 14.87 -2.89
CA LYS A 177 -2.76 13.91 -2.02
C LYS A 177 -1.80 13.36 -0.97
N PHE A 178 -2.17 13.45 0.29
CA PHE A 178 -1.36 12.84 1.35
C PHE A 178 -2.17 12.17 2.44
N SER A 179 -1.57 11.19 3.11
CA SER A 179 -2.18 10.45 4.22
C SER A 179 -1.28 10.47 5.45
N LEU A 180 -1.88 10.19 6.61
CA LEU A 180 -1.17 9.98 7.87
C LEU A 180 -1.28 8.51 8.25
N ILE A 181 -0.15 7.82 8.35
CA ILE A 181 -0.07 6.43 8.79
C ILE A 181 0.73 6.33 10.10
N GLY A 182 0.54 5.24 10.81
CA GLY A 182 1.21 4.98 12.09
C GLY A 182 0.27 4.24 13.05
N ARG A 183 0.83 3.70 14.14
CA ARG A 183 0.06 2.93 15.13
C ARG A 183 -1.03 3.77 15.84
N PRO A 184 -1.98 3.13 16.54
CA PRO A 184 -2.96 3.85 17.37
C PRO A 184 -2.29 4.81 18.35
N ASN A 185 -2.97 5.90 18.72
CA ASN A 185 -2.54 6.87 19.75
C ASN A 185 -1.24 7.67 19.51
N VAL A 186 -0.58 7.57 18.35
CA VAL A 186 0.56 8.44 17.97
C VAL A 186 0.16 9.90 17.72
N GLY A 187 -1.14 10.19 17.66
CA GLY A 187 -1.68 11.55 17.51
C GLY A 187 -1.98 11.99 16.07
N LYS A 188 -2.27 11.04 15.16
CA LYS A 188 -2.69 11.31 13.77
C LYS A 188 -3.88 12.27 13.69
N SER A 189 -4.97 11.97 14.41
CA SER A 189 -6.18 12.83 14.42
C SER A 189 -5.90 14.22 14.99
N SER A 190 -5.08 14.30 16.04
CA SER A 190 -4.65 15.59 16.61
C SER A 190 -3.84 16.39 15.60
N LEU A 191 -2.98 15.74 14.83
CA LEU A 191 -2.17 16.38 13.79
C LEU A 191 -3.03 16.89 12.64
N VAL A 192 -4.00 16.11 12.17
CA VAL A 192 -4.97 16.57 11.15
C VAL A 192 -5.72 17.81 11.62
N ASN A 193 -6.24 17.81 12.85
CA ASN A 193 -6.95 18.96 13.41
C ASN A 193 -6.02 20.18 13.58
N ALA A 194 -4.75 19.96 13.94
CA ALA A 194 -3.77 21.03 14.03
C ALA A 194 -3.48 21.67 12.67
N ILE A 195 -3.36 20.86 11.61
CA ILE A 195 -3.17 21.32 10.22
C ILE A 195 -4.40 22.10 9.76
N LEU A 196 -5.61 21.54 9.91
CA LEU A 196 -6.86 22.16 9.47
C LEU A 196 -7.21 23.45 10.25
N GLY A 197 -6.66 23.61 11.45
CA GLY A 197 -6.87 24.77 12.32
C GLY A 197 -5.76 25.82 12.29
N GLU A 198 -4.87 25.82 11.29
CA GLU A 198 -3.93 26.93 11.06
C GLU A 198 -4.62 28.11 10.37
N GLU A 199 -4.25 29.34 10.75
CA GLU A 199 -4.87 30.59 10.24
C GLU A 199 -4.80 30.75 8.72
N ARG A 200 -3.85 30.07 8.06
CA ARG A 200 -3.62 30.13 6.60
C ARG A 200 -4.29 29.00 5.82
N VAL A 201 -5.07 28.16 6.48
CA VAL A 201 -5.72 26.99 5.89
C VAL A 201 -7.19 27.30 5.65
N ILE A 202 -7.62 27.19 4.39
CA ILE A 202 -9.02 27.34 4.00
C ILE A 202 -9.58 25.95 3.67
N VAL A 203 -10.64 25.54 4.38
CA VAL A 203 -11.39 24.31 4.09
C VAL A 203 -12.38 24.61 2.96
N SER A 204 -12.45 23.73 1.97
CA SER A 204 -13.35 23.87 0.82
C SER A 204 -14.44 22.80 0.86
N ASP A 205 -15.70 23.23 0.83
CA ASP A 205 -16.86 22.36 0.63
C ASP A 205 -17.15 22.24 -0.87
N ILE A 206 -16.33 21.50 -1.62
CA ILE A 206 -16.59 21.28 -3.05
C ILE A 206 -17.84 20.42 -3.19
N ALA A 207 -18.93 21.02 -3.66
CA ALA A 207 -20.20 20.34 -3.92
C ALA A 207 -20.08 19.39 -5.13
N GLY A 208 -20.32 18.09 -4.92
CA GLY A 208 -20.29 17.06 -5.97
C GLY A 208 -19.61 15.73 -5.60
N THR A 209 -19.01 15.61 -4.42
CA THR A 209 -18.19 14.45 -4.01
C THR A 209 -18.95 13.39 -3.21
N THR A 210 -20.19 13.06 -3.61
CA THR A 210 -21.12 12.19 -2.85
C THR A 210 -20.79 10.69 -2.83
N ARG A 211 -19.51 10.30 -2.90
CA ARG A 211 -19.10 8.89 -2.67
C ARG A 211 -18.06 8.73 -1.57
N ASP A 212 -17.09 9.65 -1.48
CA ASP A 212 -16.05 9.61 -0.45
C ASP A 212 -16.19 10.78 0.53
N ALA A 213 -17.19 10.72 1.41
CA ALA A 213 -17.38 11.64 2.55
C ALA A 213 -16.27 11.53 3.63
N VAL A 214 -15.07 11.09 3.23
CA VAL A 214 -13.98 10.62 4.08
C VAL A 214 -12.74 11.49 3.95
N ASP A 215 -12.50 12.14 2.80
CA ASP A 215 -11.29 12.94 2.56
C ASP A 215 -11.50 14.42 2.95
N SER A 216 -10.42 15.11 3.36
CA SER A 216 -10.47 16.54 3.70
C SER A 216 -9.72 17.39 2.68
N PHE A 217 -10.44 18.27 1.99
CA PHE A 217 -9.89 19.23 1.04
C PHE A 217 -9.49 20.53 1.74
N TYR A 218 -8.31 21.06 1.41
CA TYR A 218 -7.92 22.38 1.87
C TYR A 218 -6.88 23.04 0.95
N THR A 219 -6.73 24.35 1.09
CA THR A 219 -5.74 25.16 0.36
C THR A 219 -4.80 25.84 1.35
N PHE A 220 -3.49 25.83 1.04
CA PHE A 220 -2.46 26.53 1.79
C PHE A 220 -1.49 27.22 0.83
N ASN A 221 -1.30 28.54 0.98
CA ASN A 221 -0.48 29.38 0.09
C ASN A 221 -0.78 29.18 -1.42
N GLY A 222 -2.05 28.96 -1.78
CA GLY A 222 -2.48 28.72 -3.17
C GLY A 222 -2.30 27.28 -3.68
N GLN A 223 -1.58 26.42 -2.95
CA GLN A 223 -1.48 25.00 -3.25
C GLN A 223 -2.68 24.24 -2.67
N LYS A 224 -3.30 23.40 -3.49
CA LYS A 224 -4.42 22.54 -3.10
C LYS A 224 -3.93 21.21 -2.56
N TYR A 225 -4.60 20.72 -1.52
CA TYR A 225 -4.28 19.45 -0.88
C TYR A 225 -5.54 18.66 -0.59
N VAL A 226 -5.36 17.34 -0.55
CA VAL A 226 -6.34 16.40 -0.03
C VAL A 226 -5.69 15.53 1.02
N ILE A 227 -6.24 15.57 2.23
CA ILE A 227 -5.91 14.60 3.27
C ILE A 227 -6.79 13.37 3.04
N ILE A 228 -6.14 12.27 2.66
CA ILE A 228 -6.79 11.00 2.39
C ILE A 228 -7.22 10.36 3.71
N ASP A 229 -8.44 9.84 3.73
CA ASP A 229 -9.01 8.97 4.77
C ASP A 229 -9.11 9.62 6.18
N THR A 230 -9.73 10.81 6.23
CA THR A 230 -9.95 11.55 7.49
C THR A 230 -11.14 11.08 8.32
N ALA A 231 -12.19 10.46 7.75
CA ALA A 231 -13.40 10.14 8.53
C ALA A 231 -13.17 9.11 9.64
N GLY A 232 -12.35 8.08 9.42
CA GLY A 232 -12.01 7.19 10.53
C GLY A 232 -10.85 7.70 11.40
N MET A 233 -10.26 8.87 11.11
CA MET A 233 -9.47 9.61 12.11
C MET A 233 -10.39 10.48 13.00
N ARG A 234 -11.56 10.88 12.48
CA ARG A 234 -12.58 11.70 13.18
C ARG A 234 -13.56 10.88 14.02
N LYS A 235 -13.88 9.63 13.62
CA LYS A 235 -14.72 8.71 14.42
C LYS A 235 -13.93 8.18 15.62
N LYS A 236 -14.04 8.86 16.76
CA LYS A 236 -13.56 8.33 18.05
C LYS A 236 -14.31 7.03 18.39
N GLY A 237 -13.58 5.91 18.51
CA GLY A 237 -13.91 4.80 19.40
C GLY A 237 -15.25 4.07 19.15
N LYS A 238 -15.35 3.34 18.02
CA LYS A 238 -16.26 2.19 17.98
C LYS A 238 -15.45 0.90 18.01
N VAL A 239 -16.01 -0.08 18.72
CA VAL A 239 -15.48 -1.40 19.15
C VAL A 239 -14.78 -2.22 18.04
N TYR A 240 -14.97 -1.87 16.78
CA TYR A 240 -14.39 -2.54 15.60
C TYR A 240 -12.93 -2.20 15.30
N GLU A 241 -12.35 -1.15 15.90
CA GLU A 241 -10.93 -0.78 15.72
C GLU A 241 -9.95 -1.61 16.57
N ASN A 242 -10.45 -2.55 17.37
CA ASN A 242 -9.62 -3.29 18.35
C ASN A 242 -8.65 -4.31 17.73
N THR A 243 -8.72 -4.59 16.43
CA THR A 243 -7.75 -5.48 15.77
C THR A 243 -6.69 -4.70 15.02
N GLU A 244 -5.43 -4.95 15.34
CA GLU A 244 -4.25 -4.35 14.69
C GLU A 244 -4.31 -4.43 13.16
N LYS A 245 -4.84 -5.56 12.65
CA LYS A 245 -4.99 -5.86 11.22
C LYS A 245 -5.92 -4.87 10.50
N TYR A 246 -6.98 -4.37 11.15
CA TYR A 246 -7.88 -3.38 10.55
C TYR A 246 -7.19 -2.04 10.32
N SER A 247 -6.39 -1.60 11.29
CA SER A 247 -5.60 -0.37 11.17
C SER A 247 -4.57 -0.45 10.03
N VAL A 248 -4.02 -1.64 9.78
CA VAL A 248 -3.08 -1.88 8.68
C VAL A 248 -3.75 -1.82 7.32
N LEU A 249 -4.88 -2.52 7.12
CA LEU A 249 -5.61 -2.52 5.83
C LEU A 249 -6.02 -1.11 5.40
N ARG A 250 -6.50 -0.33 6.37
CA ARG A 250 -6.90 1.05 6.14
C ARG A 250 -5.70 1.95 5.79
N ALA A 251 -4.56 1.75 6.47
CA ALA A 251 -3.32 2.43 6.10
C ALA A 251 -2.87 2.09 4.67
N LEU A 252 -3.00 0.82 4.24
CA LEU A 252 -2.67 0.40 2.88
C LEU A 252 -3.51 1.13 1.82
N ARG A 253 -4.83 1.21 2.00
CA ARG A 253 -5.69 2.00 1.09
C ARG A 253 -5.29 3.47 1.05
N ALA A 254 -5.03 4.06 2.21
CA ALA A 254 -4.64 5.46 2.30
C ALA A 254 -3.30 5.72 1.57
N ILE A 255 -2.31 4.82 1.73
CA ILE A 255 -1.03 4.84 1.01
C ILE A 255 -1.26 4.82 -0.51
N GLU A 256 -2.15 3.95 -1.01
CA GLU A 256 -2.36 3.81 -2.45
C GLU A 256 -2.99 5.04 -3.13
N ARG A 257 -3.84 5.76 -2.41
CA ARG A 257 -4.50 6.98 -2.87
C ARG A 257 -3.62 8.23 -2.68
N SER A 258 -2.50 8.14 -1.97
CA SER A 258 -1.63 9.28 -1.63
C SER A 258 -0.43 9.41 -2.57
N ASP A 259 -0.02 10.63 -2.87
CA ASP A 259 1.31 10.93 -3.44
C ASP A 259 2.38 10.94 -2.33
N VAL A 260 2.04 11.53 -1.18
CA VAL A 260 2.93 11.67 -0.02
C VAL A 260 2.33 10.96 1.20
N VAL A 261 3.15 10.21 1.93
CA VAL A 261 2.73 9.48 3.13
C VAL A 261 3.50 10.01 4.34
N LEU A 262 2.75 10.46 5.35
CA LEU A 262 3.31 10.91 6.63
C LEU A 262 3.35 9.73 7.60
N VAL A 263 4.55 9.20 7.87
CA VAL A 263 4.77 8.15 8.87
C VAL A 263 4.88 8.80 10.24
N VAL A 264 3.80 8.75 11.02
CA VAL A 264 3.70 9.43 12.32
C VAL A 264 4.18 8.51 13.44
N ILE A 265 5.21 8.93 14.15
CA ILE A 265 5.82 8.24 15.29
C ILE A 265 5.54 9.03 16.57
N ASN A 266 5.29 8.32 17.68
CA ASN A 266 5.21 8.95 19.00
C ASN A 266 6.63 9.18 19.54
N GLY A 267 7.04 10.45 19.70
CA GLY A 267 8.35 10.81 20.24
C GLY A 267 8.59 10.38 21.69
N GLU A 268 7.54 10.18 22.49
CA GLU A 268 7.63 9.73 23.88
C GLU A 268 7.93 8.23 24.00
N GLU A 269 7.24 7.42 23.19
CA GLU A 269 7.34 5.96 23.24
C GLU A 269 8.44 5.42 22.30
N GLY A 270 8.91 6.23 21.35
CA GLY A 270 9.88 5.80 20.35
C GLY A 270 9.29 4.91 19.26
N ILE A 271 10.19 4.19 18.58
CA ILE A 271 9.92 3.37 17.41
C ILE A 271 9.64 1.94 17.86
N ILE A 272 8.56 1.35 17.34
CA ILE A 272 8.27 -0.07 17.54
C ILE A 272 8.20 -0.83 16.20
N GLU A 273 8.12 -2.16 16.27
CA GLU A 273 8.11 -3.01 15.08
C GLU A 273 6.93 -2.73 14.13
N GLN A 274 5.77 -2.40 14.68
CA GLN A 274 4.59 -2.01 13.91
C GLN A 274 4.84 -0.75 13.05
N ASP A 275 5.62 0.21 13.54
CA ASP A 275 5.95 1.43 12.80
C ASP A 275 6.81 1.10 11.57
N LYS A 276 7.77 0.18 11.70
CA LYS A 276 8.60 -0.31 10.59
C LYS A 276 7.76 -0.97 9.50
N LYS A 277 6.82 -1.82 9.91
CA LYS A 277 5.93 -2.54 9.00
C LYS A 277 5.06 -1.59 8.18
N ILE A 278 4.37 -0.66 8.84
CA ILE A 278 3.50 0.32 8.18
C ILE A 278 4.29 1.23 7.23
N ALA A 279 5.50 1.66 7.64
CA ALA A 279 6.36 2.46 6.79
C ALA A 279 6.96 1.66 5.61
N GLY A 280 7.23 0.37 5.81
CA GLY A 280 7.67 -0.56 4.77
C GLY A 280 6.67 -0.65 3.62
N TYR A 281 5.38 -0.74 3.92
CA TYR A 281 4.34 -0.73 2.87
C TYR A 281 4.33 0.56 2.05
N ALA A 282 4.52 1.72 2.69
CA ALA A 282 4.59 2.99 1.97
C ALA A 282 5.80 3.03 1.03
N HIS A 283 6.93 2.46 1.46
CA HIS A 283 8.15 2.36 0.66
C HIS A 283 7.97 1.41 -0.54
N GLU A 284 7.41 0.21 -0.30
CA GLU A 284 7.15 -0.79 -1.34
C GLU A 284 6.13 -0.30 -2.38
N ALA A 285 5.09 0.42 -1.92
CA ALA A 285 4.14 1.11 -2.77
C ALA A 285 4.79 2.25 -3.58
N GLY A 286 6.05 2.59 -3.29
CA GLY A 286 6.84 3.59 -3.99
C GLY A 286 6.32 4.99 -3.74
N ARG A 287 5.77 5.30 -2.56
CA ARG A 287 5.27 6.64 -2.23
C ARG A 287 6.36 7.54 -1.72
N ALA A 288 6.15 8.85 -1.86
CA ALA A 288 6.99 9.82 -1.18
C ALA A 288 6.71 9.75 0.33
N ILE A 289 7.73 9.84 1.18
CA ILE A 289 7.59 9.62 2.62
C ILE A 289 8.19 10.79 3.40
N VAL A 290 7.48 11.23 4.42
CA VAL A 290 7.97 12.12 5.48
C VAL A 290 7.77 11.42 6.82
N ILE A 291 8.83 11.29 7.61
CA ILE A 291 8.74 10.77 8.97
C ILE A 291 8.39 11.94 9.90
N VAL A 292 7.30 11.81 10.65
CA VAL A 292 6.80 12.84 11.56
C VAL A 292 6.90 12.35 12.99
N VAL A 293 7.80 12.94 13.77
CA VAL A 293 7.92 12.68 15.21
C VAL A 293 6.99 13.65 15.94
N ASN A 294 5.83 13.14 16.35
CA ASN A 294 4.82 13.88 17.08
C ASN A 294 5.01 13.75 18.59
N LYS A 295 4.25 14.54 19.38
CA LYS A 295 4.38 14.65 20.84
C LYS A 295 5.77 15.08 21.29
N TRP A 296 6.50 15.81 20.45
CA TRP A 296 7.84 16.27 20.79
C TRP A 296 7.84 17.28 21.94
N ASP A 297 6.68 17.79 22.37
CA ASP A 297 6.54 18.64 23.56
C ASP A 297 6.86 17.91 24.86
N VAL A 298 6.46 16.63 25.01
CA VAL A 298 6.62 15.87 26.25
C VAL A 298 7.99 15.23 26.43
N VAL A 299 8.77 15.11 25.34
CA VAL A 299 10.14 14.59 25.41
C VAL A 299 11.01 15.58 26.18
N GLU A 300 11.72 15.11 27.22
CA GLU A 300 12.74 15.88 27.92
C GLU A 300 13.92 16.15 27.00
N LYS A 301 14.42 17.38 26.98
CA LYS A 301 15.35 17.85 25.95
C LYS A 301 16.65 18.34 26.55
N ASP A 302 17.74 17.82 26.02
CA ASP A 302 19.07 18.46 26.01
C ASP A 302 19.44 18.89 24.57
N GLU A 303 20.63 19.47 24.40
CA GLU A 303 21.12 19.93 23.09
C GLU A 303 21.27 18.80 22.05
N LYS A 304 21.42 17.54 22.48
CA LYS A 304 21.74 16.40 21.62
C LYS A 304 20.53 15.50 21.34
N THR A 305 19.47 15.61 22.14
CA THR A 305 18.30 14.71 22.13
C THR A 305 17.70 14.55 20.74
N MET A 306 17.55 15.65 19.99
CA MET A 306 16.99 15.60 18.64
C MET A 306 17.87 14.81 17.66
N LYS A 307 19.19 14.99 17.73
CA LYS A 307 20.16 14.29 16.88
C LYS A 307 20.26 12.80 17.24
N VAL A 308 20.22 12.48 18.53
CA VAL A 308 20.20 11.10 19.02
C VAL A 308 18.94 10.38 18.55
N PHE A 309 17.78 11.04 18.64
CA PHE A 309 16.51 10.46 18.18
C PHE A 309 16.49 10.29 16.65
N GLU A 310 17.02 11.27 15.91
CA GLU A 310 17.19 11.14 14.46
C GLU A 310 18.07 9.94 14.11
N GLN A 311 19.21 9.76 14.77
CA GLN A 311 20.06 8.59 14.54
C GLN A 311 19.33 7.28 14.85
N ASN A 312 18.60 7.23 15.97
CA ASN A 312 17.79 6.07 16.33
C ASN A 312 16.75 5.73 15.24
N ILE A 313 16.10 6.73 14.65
CA ILE A 313 15.22 6.55 13.49
C ILE A 313 15.98 5.97 12.30
N ARG A 314 17.15 6.51 11.96
CA ARG A 314 17.96 6.01 10.83
C ARG A 314 18.40 4.57 11.03
N ASP A 315 18.72 4.18 12.27
CA ASP A 315 19.14 2.81 12.59
C ASP A 315 17.99 1.79 12.44
N HIS A 316 16.76 2.20 12.75
CA HIS A 316 15.56 1.35 12.65
C HIS A 316 14.91 1.36 11.26
N PHE A 317 14.96 2.49 10.56
CA PHE A 317 14.39 2.71 9.23
C PHE A 317 15.49 2.90 8.18
N GLN A 318 16.40 1.93 8.08
CA GLN A 318 17.52 1.97 7.13
C GLN A 318 17.06 2.09 5.67
N PHE A 319 15.85 1.59 5.38
CA PHE A 319 15.21 1.65 4.07
C PHE A 319 14.52 2.99 3.75
N LEU A 320 14.49 3.93 4.70
CA LEU A 320 13.94 5.28 4.54
C LEU A 320 15.00 6.36 4.74
N ASP A 321 16.25 6.08 4.39
CA ASP A 321 17.35 7.06 4.42
C ASP A 321 17.02 8.35 3.66
N TYR A 322 16.31 8.25 2.55
CA TYR A 322 15.83 9.38 1.75
C TYR A 322 14.73 10.21 2.42
N ALA A 323 14.00 9.66 3.39
CA ALA A 323 12.86 10.34 4.00
C ALA A 323 13.31 11.46 4.96
N PRO A 324 12.80 12.69 4.83
CA PRO A 324 12.98 13.72 5.86
C PRO A 324 12.30 13.35 7.17
N ILE A 325 12.89 13.81 8.27
CA ILE A 325 12.35 13.68 9.62
C ILE A 325 11.92 15.07 10.11
N VAL A 326 10.67 15.20 10.56
CA VAL A 326 10.10 16.44 11.10
C VAL A 326 9.67 16.22 12.54
N PHE A 327 10.19 17.04 13.45
CA PHE A 327 9.81 17.02 14.87
C PHE A 327 8.78 18.11 15.17
N LEU A 328 7.62 17.73 15.68
CA LEU A 328 6.52 18.64 15.96
C LEU A 328 5.65 18.20 17.15
N SER A 329 4.71 19.07 17.54
CA SER A 329 3.69 18.76 18.53
C SER A 329 2.33 19.25 18.05
N ALA A 330 1.43 18.30 17.75
CA ALA A 330 0.04 18.61 17.44
C ALA A 330 -0.69 19.30 18.59
N LYS A 331 -0.35 18.96 19.85
CA LYS A 331 -1.00 19.49 21.06
C LYS A 331 -0.66 20.96 21.28
N THR A 332 0.62 21.31 21.20
CA THR A 332 1.12 22.69 21.44
C THR A 332 1.19 23.53 20.17
N LYS A 333 0.86 22.93 19.01
CA LYS A 333 1.05 23.50 17.66
C LYS A 333 2.51 23.89 17.34
N LYS A 334 3.49 23.43 18.12
CA LYS A 334 4.90 23.74 17.90
C LYS A 334 5.41 23.05 16.62
N ARG A 335 6.02 23.84 15.74
CA ARG A 335 6.60 23.40 14.44
C ARG A 335 5.60 22.77 13.45
N ILE A 336 4.30 22.97 13.61
CA ILE A 336 3.32 22.46 12.62
C ILE A 336 3.52 23.11 11.25
N HIS A 337 3.82 24.41 11.22
CA HIS A 337 4.12 25.18 10.01
C HIS A 337 5.25 24.60 9.13
N THR A 338 6.11 23.70 9.64
CA THR A 338 7.19 23.09 8.84
C THR A 338 6.71 21.90 8.02
N LEU A 339 5.53 21.35 8.31
CA LEU A 339 5.04 20.12 7.71
C LEU A 339 4.59 20.30 6.25
N LEU A 340 3.73 21.29 5.95
CA LEU A 340 3.24 21.52 4.59
C LEU A 340 4.36 21.92 3.60
N PRO A 341 5.32 22.79 3.96
CA PRO A 341 6.49 23.03 3.12
C PRO A 341 7.30 21.76 2.85
N MET A 342 7.43 20.86 3.84
CA MET A 342 8.12 19.58 3.63
C MET A 342 7.33 18.66 2.68
N ILE A 343 6.00 18.62 2.80
CA ILE A 343 5.14 17.85 1.88
C ILE A 343 5.31 18.35 0.45
N ASN A 344 5.37 19.67 0.23
CA ASN A 344 5.59 20.25 -1.10
C ASN A 344 6.92 19.81 -1.69
N LEU A 345 8.02 20.01 -0.96
CA LEU A 345 9.36 19.60 -1.39
C LEU A 345 9.40 18.11 -1.77
N VAL A 346 8.81 17.27 -0.94
CA VAL A 346 8.79 15.83 -1.17
C VAL A 346 7.90 15.44 -2.35
N SER A 347 6.75 16.09 -2.52
CA SER A 347 5.86 15.90 -3.68
C SER A 347 6.51 16.33 -5.00
N GLU A 348 7.20 17.47 -5.00
CA GLU A 348 7.97 17.97 -6.14
C GLU A 348 9.06 16.97 -6.54
N ASN A 349 9.87 16.51 -5.58
CA ASN A 349 10.89 15.49 -5.83
C ASN A 349 10.29 14.17 -6.34
N HIS A 350 9.11 13.79 -5.83
CA HIS A 350 8.40 12.59 -6.26
C HIS A 350 7.91 12.66 -7.72
N ALA A 351 7.50 13.86 -8.14
CA ALA A 351 7.06 14.15 -9.50
C ALA A 351 8.21 14.53 -10.47
N LEU A 352 9.42 14.76 -9.95
CA LEU A 352 10.55 15.29 -10.71
C LEU A 352 10.91 14.40 -11.91
N ARG A 353 10.95 15.04 -13.09
CA ARG A 353 11.44 14.44 -14.33
C ARG A 353 12.78 15.04 -14.71
N VAL A 354 13.80 14.21 -14.81
CA VAL A 354 15.16 14.61 -15.18
C VAL A 354 15.35 14.50 -16.69
N GLN A 355 16.18 15.38 -17.24
CA GLN A 355 16.54 15.30 -18.65
C GLN A 355 17.54 14.18 -18.89
N THR A 356 17.35 13.43 -19.97
CA THR A 356 18.12 12.21 -20.18
C THR A 356 19.59 12.46 -20.48
N ASN A 357 19.94 13.56 -21.16
CA ASN A 357 21.33 13.97 -21.38
C ASN A 357 22.08 14.16 -20.05
N ILE A 358 21.51 14.95 -19.12
CA ILE A 358 22.11 15.22 -17.81
C ILE A 358 22.26 13.92 -17.01
N LEU A 359 21.24 13.05 -17.05
CA LEU A 359 21.33 11.74 -16.40
C LEU A 359 22.51 10.91 -16.92
N ASN A 360 22.74 10.90 -18.23
CA ASN A 360 23.84 10.13 -18.81
C ASN A 360 25.22 10.72 -18.51
N GLU A 361 25.34 12.05 -18.43
CA GLU A 361 26.57 12.71 -17.96
C GLU A 361 26.93 12.25 -16.53
N ILE A 362 25.95 12.28 -15.62
CA ILE A 362 26.13 11.80 -14.23
C ILE A 362 26.53 10.32 -14.20
N MET A 363 25.90 9.47 -15.03
CA MET A 363 26.26 8.05 -15.09
C MET A 363 27.70 7.84 -15.59
N MET A 364 28.15 8.62 -16.58
CA MET A 364 29.52 8.55 -17.08
C MET A 364 30.52 8.96 -16.01
N ASP A 365 30.26 10.06 -15.31
CA ASP A 365 31.10 10.53 -14.21
C ASP A 365 31.16 9.51 -13.06
N ALA A 366 30.02 8.92 -12.70
CA ALA A 366 29.95 7.87 -11.69
C ALA A 366 30.81 6.64 -12.05
N VAL A 367 30.76 6.20 -13.30
CA VAL A 367 31.57 5.08 -13.81
C VAL A 367 33.06 5.43 -13.86
N ALA A 368 33.41 6.69 -14.16
CA ALA A 368 34.78 7.17 -14.15
C ALA A 368 35.37 7.21 -12.73
N MET A 369 34.58 7.63 -11.73
CA MET A 369 35.00 7.65 -10.32
C MET A 369 35.11 6.26 -9.71
N ASN A 370 34.15 5.37 -10.01
CA ASN A 370 34.12 4.01 -9.50
C ASN A 370 33.89 3.02 -10.65
N PRO A 371 34.98 2.43 -11.20
CA PRO A 371 34.89 1.52 -12.32
C PRO A 371 33.91 0.36 -12.09
N THR A 372 33.16 0.02 -13.13
CA THR A 372 32.17 -1.06 -13.13
C THR A 372 32.77 -2.42 -12.72
N PRO A 373 32.01 -3.26 -11.98
CA PRO A 373 32.47 -4.58 -11.56
C PRO A 373 32.75 -5.51 -12.74
N THR A 374 33.62 -6.48 -12.50
CA THR A 374 33.91 -7.58 -13.42
C THR A 374 33.56 -8.89 -12.72
N ASP A 375 32.69 -9.69 -13.33
CA ASP A 375 32.35 -11.03 -12.84
C ASP A 375 32.60 -12.07 -13.96
N LYS A 376 33.22 -13.20 -13.59
CA LYS A 376 33.59 -14.29 -14.52
C LYS A 376 34.25 -13.82 -15.83
N GLY A 377 35.11 -12.80 -15.75
CA GLY A 377 35.82 -12.22 -16.90
C GLY A 377 34.99 -11.29 -17.79
N LYS A 378 33.71 -11.06 -17.47
CA LYS A 378 32.86 -10.08 -18.15
C LYS A 378 32.73 -8.81 -17.29
N ARG A 379 33.10 -7.67 -17.87
CA ARG A 379 32.90 -6.36 -17.25
C ARG A 379 31.48 -5.86 -17.53
N LEU A 380 30.81 -5.33 -16.51
CA LEU A 380 29.55 -4.60 -16.68
C LEU A 380 29.81 -3.37 -17.57
N LYS A 381 29.05 -3.21 -18.64
CA LYS A 381 29.08 -2.04 -19.51
C LYS A 381 27.74 -1.33 -19.42
N ILE A 382 27.76 -0.08 -18.98
CA ILE A 382 26.59 0.81 -18.98
C ILE A 382 26.63 1.59 -20.30
N TYR A 383 25.57 1.46 -21.10
CA TYR A 383 25.48 2.12 -22.40
C TYR A 383 24.72 3.43 -22.34
N TYR A 384 23.61 3.43 -21.59
CA TYR A 384 22.67 4.54 -21.55
C TYR A 384 21.72 4.38 -20.36
N ALA A 385 21.24 5.48 -19.80
CA ALA A 385 20.18 5.48 -18.80
C ALA A 385 19.04 6.43 -19.20
N THR A 386 17.81 6.13 -18.82
CA THR A 386 16.65 7.01 -19.02
C THR A 386 15.67 6.90 -17.87
N GLN A 387 14.95 7.99 -17.57
CA GLN A 387 13.79 7.94 -16.68
C GLN A 387 12.55 7.52 -17.49
N VAL A 388 11.85 6.48 -17.04
CA VAL A 388 10.66 5.92 -17.72
C VAL A 388 9.35 6.33 -17.05
N SER A 389 9.37 6.61 -15.75
CA SER A 389 8.19 7.10 -15.02
C SER A 389 8.57 8.04 -13.87
N THR A 390 7.58 8.76 -13.41
CA THR A 390 7.59 9.59 -12.20
C THR A 390 6.63 8.99 -11.18
N LYS A 391 6.70 9.45 -9.92
CA LYS A 391 5.84 9.00 -8.82
C LYS A 391 5.77 7.46 -8.63
N PRO A 392 6.89 6.79 -8.29
CA PRO A 392 8.22 7.35 -8.01
C PRO A 392 9.09 7.51 -9.27
N PRO A 393 10.13 8.37 -9.22
CA PRO A 393 11.16 8.43 -10.25
C PRO A 393 11.76 7.05 -10.52
N THR A 394 11.58 6.57 -11.74
CA THR A 394 11.99 5.24 -12.16
C THR A 394 12.94 5.32 -13.34
N PHE A 395 14.13 4.78 -13.17
CA PHE A 395 15.22 4.77 -14.13
C PHE A 395 15.45 3.38 -14.69
N VAL A 396 15.72 3.32 -15.99
CA VAL A 396 16.17 2.12 -16.68
C VAL A 396 17.58 2.37 -17.18
N ILE A 397 18.50 1.51 -16.76
CA ILE A 397 19.91 1.50 -17.16
C ILE A 397 20.11 0.36 -18.15
N PHE A 398 20.52 0.71 -19.37
CA PHE A 398 20.82 -0.24 -20.42
C PHE A 398 22.25 -0.73 -20.28
N VAL A 399 22.39 -2.02 -20.09
CA VAL A 399 23.66 -2.71 -19.83
C VAL A 399 23.89 -3.85 -20.81
N ASN A 400 25.10 -4.41 -20.84
CA ASN A 400 25.39 -5.62 -21.61
C ASN A 400 24.73 -6.87 -21.01
N ASP A 401 24.71 -6.96 -19.68
CA ASP A 401 24.13 -8.10 -18.97
C ASP A 401 23.54 -7.60 -17.63
N PRO A 402 22.20 -7.68 -17.44
CA PRO A 402 21.55 -7.25 -16.21
C PRO A 402 22.04 -7.95 -14.95
N GLU A 403 22.50 -9.22 -15.06
CA GLU A 403 22.98 -9.99 -13.91
C GLU A 403 24.30 -9.44 -13.35
N LEU A 404 25.07 -8.71 -14.16
CA LEU A 404 26.32 -8.08 -13.72
C LEU A 404 26.10 -6.81 -12.86
N LEU A 405 24.90 -6.25 -12.84
CA LEU A 405 24.58 -5.09 -12.01
C LEU A 405 24.21 -5.53 -10.59
N HIS A 406 25.24 -5.83 -9.80
CA HIS A 406 25.08 -6.21 -8.39
C HIS A 406 24.47 -5.06 -7.55
N PHE A 407 23.73 -5.41 -6.49
CA PHE A 407 22.98 -4.46 -5.65
C PHE A 407 23.85 -3.33 -5.09
N SER A 408 25.11 -3.63 -4.74
CA SER A 408 26.04 -2.63 -4.20
C SER A 408 26.37 -1.54 -5.21
N TYR A 409 26.58 -1.90 -6.49
CA TYR A 409 26.84 -0.93 -7.55
C TYR A 409 25.56 -0.18 -7.93
N LYS A 410 24.40 -0.86 -7.93
CA LYS A 410 23.10 -0.21 -8.10
C LYS A 410 22.84 0.87 -7.04
N ARG A 411 23.14 0.58 -5.76
CA ARG A 411 23.03 1.54 -4.65
C ARG A 411 24.00 2.71 -4.80
N PHE A 412 25.22 2.44 -5.27
CA PHE A 412 26.17 3.50 -5.62
C PHE A 412 25.61 4.44 -6.68
N LEU A 413 25.07 3.92 -7.79
CA LEU A 413 24.44 4.73 -8.84
C LEU A 413 23.21 5.50 -8.32
N GLU A 414 22.40 4.89 -7.46
CA GLU A 414 21.29 5.57 -6.79
C GLU A 414 21.78 6.79 -5.99
N ASN A 415 22.85 6.63 -5.20
CA ASN A 415 23.41 7.73 -4.42
C ASN A 415 23.91 8.86 -5.34
N GLN A 416 24.58 8.54 -6.45
CA GLN A 416 25.02 9.55 -7.42
C GLN A 416 23.84 10.33 -8.03
N ILE A 417 22.73 9.65 -8.34
CA ILE A 417 21.50 10.28 -8.81
C ILE A 417 20.92 11.19 -7.71
N ARG A 418 20.90 10.74 -6.46
CA ARG A 418 20.41 11.54 -5.32
C ARG A 418 21.27 12.77 -5.07
N ASP A 419 22.59 12.65 -5.13
CA ASP A 419 23.52 13.76 -4.92
C ASP A 419 23.33 14.85 -5.99
N ALA A 420 23.08 14.46 -7.23
CA ALA A 420 22.88 15.40 -8.34
C ALA A 420 21.51 16.10 -8.33
N PHE A 421 20.45 15.40 -7.95
CA PHE A 421 19.06 15.89 -8.09
C PHE A 421 18.30 16.07 -6.76
N GLY A 422 18.93 15.78 -5.63
CA GLY A 422 18.36 15.85 -4.28
C GLY A 422 17.44 14.68 -3.93
N PHE A 423 16.40 14.42 -4.73
CA PHE A 423 15.38 13.36 -4.56
C PHE A 423 14.97 13.07 -3.10
N LYS A 424 14.92 14.13 -2.28
CA LYS A 424 14.64 14.04 -0.85
C LYS A 424 13.18 13.69 -0.65
N GLY A 425 12.92 12.68 0.17
CA GLY A 425 11.60 12.17 0.49
C GLY A 425 10.97 11.27 -0.56
N THR A 426 11.63 10.97 -1.68
CA THR A 426 11.13 9.99 -2.65
C THR A 426 12.04 8.77 -2.76
N PRO A 427 11.49 7.55 -2.81
CA PRO A 427 12.24 6.40 -3.28
C PRO A 427 12.57 6.58 -4.77
N ILE A 428 13.66 5.96 -5.20
CA ILE A 428 14.06 5.88 -6.60
C ILE A 428 14.03 4.40 -6.99
N LYS A 429 13.47 4.09 -8.17
CA LYS A 429 13.51 2.74 -8.73
C LYS A 429 14.54 2.67 -9.84
N ILE A 430 15.48 1.73 -9.77
CA ILE A 430 16.48 1.49 -10.82
C ILE A 430 16.30 0.07 -11.34
N PHE A 431 16.15 -0.06 -12.66
CA PHE A 431 16.07 -1.33 -13.36
C PHE A 431 17.22 -1.46 -14.36
N ALA A 432 17.83 -2.64 -14.44
CA ALA A 432 18.77 -2.98 -15.50
C ALA A 432 18.02 -3.65 -16.66
N ARG A 433 18.35 -3.29 -17.90
CA ARG A 433 17.90 -4.00 -19.10
C ARG A 433 19.07 -4.28 -20.03
N ALA A 434 19.09 -5.47 -20.62
CA ALA A 434 20.03 -5.79 -21.69
C ALA A 434 19.70 -4.92 -22.90
N ARG A 435 20.74 -4.32 -23.51
CA ARG A 435 20.60 -3.72 -24.83
C ARG A 435 20.40 -4.85 -25.85
N LYS A 436 19.26 -4.85 -26.56
CA LYS A 436 19.02 -5.74 -27.69
C LYS A 436 19.88 -5.34 -28.89
#